data_AF-A0A821DN24-F1
#
_entry.id   AF-A0A821DN24-F1
#
_cell.length_a   1.000
_cell.length_b   1.000
_cell.length_c   1.000
_cell.angle_alpha   90.00
_cell.angle_beta   90.00
_cell.angle_gamma   90.00
#
_symmetry.space_group_name_H-M   'P 1'
#
loop_
_entity.id
_entity.type
_entity.pdbx_description
1 polymer ?
#
loop_
_entity_poly.entity_id
_entity_poly.type
_entity_poly.pdbx_seq_one_letter_code
_entity_poly.pdbx_strand_id
1 'polypeptide(L)'
;MGRSQNRSINEALNWAEVTASRLVNCYYHELSGRWAKELAWQSGNTLESLANFVSLTDSPLKYVFHNTYSKTDIYAGGDCYDDHQWWLLAWMQIYNVDRDIKYLKRAAAIYDVVSKKAWTTATCNGGIQWCPTRDYKNAITNELFLSSSMRLHPYAALLDKPLTYYLDWALKEWQWLEQSGMINSYYLINDGLSSPQRLHIKQRKYLNDNTCVNNNQTTWTYNQGVILSGLALLYNATNNSTLISIAQNIADSTIALLTYSSGILKEPCEPKCDDDQHLFKGIFARHLGYLLPYLTDTFHIQKYTLFLQQNAVSLLTTNRCELDGLFDLFWNNNNSSTSCNLSRDTATTSAAFDLFISVAKTKQQMLSSKWILLGLGNCMDDSNSSMANFYKNDINETICRTTANADNGSIAYDYELKCNGGGFCRIRTLSDRHQTPDGWTYEDGIAQDVTRTNKVSLTNCYLKTDSIEQY
;
A
#
# COMPACT_ATOMS: atom_id res chain seq x y z
N MET A 1 -17.76 23.51 -3.93
CA MET A 1 -16.70 22.69 -3.32
C MET A 1 -17.22 21.31 -2.90
N GLY A 2 -18.09 21.15 -1.89
CA GLY A 2 -18.46 19.82 -1.36
C GLY A 2 -19.02 18.73 -2.31
N ARG A 3 -19.47 19.07 -3.53
CA ARG A 3 -19.84 18.08 -4.57
C ARG A 3 -18.66 17.42 -5.29
N SER A 4 -17.47 18.02 -5.33
CA SER A 4 -16.29 17.39 -5.97
C SER A 4 -15.58 16.42 -5.03
N GLN A 5 -15.39 16.79 -3.75
CA GLN A 5 -14.73 15.93 -2.75
C GLN A 5 -15.46 14.60 -2.52
N ASN A 6 -16.80 14.58 -2.51
CA ASN A 6 -17.55 13.32 -2.42
C ASN A 6 -17.44 12.45 -3.69
N ARG A 7 -17.03 13.01 -4.84
CA ARG A 7 -16.79 12.23 -6.07
C ARG A 7 -15.44 11.50 -5.99
N SER A 8 -14.38 12.23 -5.64
CA SER A 8 -13.01 11.71 -5.55
C SER A 8 -12.82 10.61 -4.50
N ILE A 9 -13.62 10.59 -3.42
CA ILE A 9 -13.56 9.54 -2.40
C ILE A 9 -14.18 8.22 -2.90
N ASN A 10 -15.35 8.27 -3.55
CA ASN A 10 -15.95 7.07 -4.15
C ASN A 10 -15.11 6.55 -5.33
N GLU A 11 -14.44 7.44 -6.06
CA GLU A 11 -13.46 7.08 -7.09
C GLU A 11 -12.25 6.32 -6.49
N ALA A 12 -11.76 6.68 -5.29
CA ALA A 12 -10.57 6.07 -4.70
C ALA A 12 -10.68 4.55 -4.49
N LEU A 13 -11.79 4.02 -3.94
CA LEU A 13 -11.91 2.55 -3.78
C LEU A 13 -11.96 1.83 -5.13
N ASN A 14 -12.64 2.41 -6.12
CA ASN A 14 -12.67 1.88 -7.48
C ASN A 14 -11.27 1.83 -8.11
N TRP A 15 -10.43 2.85 -7.85
CA TRP A 15 -9.06 2.88 -8.32
C TRP A 15 -8.14 1.93 -7.56
N ALA A 16 -8.36 1.72 -6.26
CA ALA A 16 -7.69 0.65 -5.51
C ALA A 16 -8.01 -0.73 -6.10
N GLU A 17 -9.27 -1.02 -6.42
CA GLU A 17 -9.72 -2.28 -7.03
C GLU A 17 -9.11 -2.53 -8.43
N VAL A 18 -9.13 -1.52 -9.30
CA VAL A 18 -8.47 -1.55 -10.61
C VAL A 18 -6.96 -1.80 -10.47
N THR A 19 -6.32 -1.13 -9.50
CA THR A 19 -4.88 -1.26 -9.29
C THR A 19 -4.51 -2.62 -8.69
N ALA A 20 -5.30 -3.14 -7.74
CA ALA A 20 -5.15 -4.49 -7.20
C ALA A 20 -5.22 -5.55 -8.31
N SER A 21 -6.24 -5.44 -9.16
CA SER A 21 -6.48 -6.36 -10.27
C SER A 21 -5.37 -6.29 -11.31
N ARG A 22 -4.82 -5.09 -11.59
CA ARG A 22 -3.66 -4.90 -12.47
C ARG A 22 -2.39 -5.51 -11.88
N LEU A 23 -2.10 -5.25 -10.61
CA LEU A 23 -0.93 -5.78 -9.91
C LEU A 23 -0.97 -7.31 -9.87
N VAL A 24 -2.11 -7.92 -9.51
CA VAL A 24 -2.25 -9.38 -9.51
C VAL A 24 -2.16 -9.94 -10.94
N ASN A 25 -3.11 -9.60 -11.83
CA ASN A 25 -3.23 -10.28 -13.12
C ASN A 25 -1.99 -10.13 -14.03
N CYS A 26 -1.31 -8.98 -13.99
CA CYS A 26 -0.21 -8.69 -14.91
C CYS A 26 1.19 -8.85 -14.34
N TYR A 27 1.34 -8.88 -13.01
CA TYR A 27 2.67 -8.86 -12.38
C TYR A 27 2.84 -9.92 -11.29
N TYR A 28 1.79 -10.46 -10.67
CA TYR A 28 1.95 -11.53 -9.68
C TYR A 28 2.38 -12.85 -10.34
N HIS A 29 3.55 -13.36 -9.94
CA HIS A 29 4.14 -14.56 -10.50
C HIS A 29 3.83 -15.78 -9.61
N GLU A 30 2.76 -16.51 -9.97
CA GLU A 30 2.18 -17.65 -9.24
C GLU A 30 3.20 -18.73 -8.81
N LEU A 31 4.30 -18.91 -9.53
CA LEU A 31 5.34 -19.90 -9.19
C LEU A 31 6.25 -19.46 -8.03
N SER A 32 6.44 -18.15 -7.84
CA SER A 32 7.31 -17.61 -6.79
C SER A 32 6.57 -16.85 -5.68
N GLY A 33 5.26 -16.59 -5.83
CA GLY A 33 4.47 -15.87 -4.83
C GLY A 33 4.92 -14.43 -4.61
N ARG A 34 5.44 -13.79 -5.66
CA ARG A 34 5.99 -12.42 -5.65
C ARG A 34 5.63 -11.73 -6.96
N TRP A 35 5.68 -10.41 -6.98
CA TRP A 35 5.41 -9.62 -8.18
C TRP A 35 6.67 -9.46 -9.04
N ALA A 36 6.49 -9.45 -10.35
CA ALA A 36 7.55 -9.30 -11.32
C ALA A 36 8.02 -7.85 -11.41
N LYS A 37 9.32 -7.67 -11.65
CA LYS A 37 10.04 -6.38 -11.64
C LYS A 37 10.12 -5.66 -10.28
N GLU A 38 9.58 -6.24 -9.22
CA GLU A 38 9.80 -5.77 -7.85
C GLU A 38 11.05 -6.39 -7.24
N LEU A 39 11.67 -5.66 -6.30
CA LEU A 39 12.65 -6.21 -5.36
C LEU A 39 11.94 -7.10 -4.32
N ALA A 40 12.70 -8.00 -3.70
CA ALA A 40 12.12 -9.06 -2.87
C ALA A 40 11.36 -8.54 -1.63
N TRP A 41 11.76 -7.40 -1.05
CA TRP A 41 11.03 -6.75 0.04
C TRP A 41 9.77 -5.99 -0.42
N GLN A 42 9.79 -5.46 -1.65
CA GLN A 42 8.69 -4.70 -2.24
C GLN A 42 7.44 -5.56 -2.42
N SER A 43 7.62 -6.85 -2.76
CA SER A 43 6.51 -7.81 -2.78
C SER A 43 5.92 -8.12 -1.41
N GLY A 44 6.66 -7.86 -0.32
CA GLY A 44 6.09 -7.81 1.03
C GLY A 44 5.18 -6.58 1.19
N ASN A 45 5.61 -5.42 0.72
CA ASN A 45 4.81 -4.20 0.69
C ASN A 45 3.50 -4.39 -0.11
N THR A 46 3.60 -4.79 -1.37
CA THR A 46 2.46 -5.00 -2.28
C THR A 46 1.47 -6.05 -1.73
N LEU A 47 1.95 -7.03 -0.96
CA LEU A 47 1.13 -8.00 -0.23
C LEU A 47 0.41 -7.37 0.98
N GLU A 48 1.06 -6.47 1.74
CA GLU A 48 0.39 -5.69 2.79
C GLU A 48 -0.69 -4.78 2.18
N SER A 49 -0.42 -4.11 1.05
CA SER A 49 -1.40 -3.29 0.32
C SER A 49 -2.60 -4.13 -0.14
N LEU A 50 -2.37 -5.31 -0.73
CA LEU A 50 -3.46 -6.21 -1.14
C LEU A 50 -4.30 -6.69 0.06
N ALA A 51 -3.68 -7.00 1.19
CA ALA A 51 -4.37 -7.36 2.43
C ALA A 51 -5.08 -6.17 3.10
N ASN A 52 -4.66 -4.93 2.83
CA ASN A 52 -5.44 -3.74 3.17
C ASN A 52 -6.63 -3.51 2.23
N PHE A 53 -6.50 -3.77 0.93
CA PHE A 53 -7.62 -3.69 0.00
C PHE A 53 -8.70 -4.74 0.31
N VAL A 54 -8.32 -6.00 0.54
CA VAL A 54 -9.25 -7.07 0.96
C VAL A 54 -9.96 -6.71 2.28
N SER A 55 -9.33 -5.94 3.18
CA SER A 55 -9.99 -5.44 4.41
C SER A 55 -11.12 -4.42 4.18
N LEU A 56 -11.33 -3.98 2.93
CA LEU A 56 -12.40 -3.05 2.52
C LEU A 56 -13.48 -3.70 1.64
N THR A 57 -13.19 -4.85 1.02
CA THR A 57 -14.02 -5.42 -0.07
C THR A 57 -14.25 -6.94 0.01
N ASP A 58 -13.53 -7.66 0.88
CA ASP A 58 -13.38 -9.12 0.87
C ASP A 58 -13.09 -9.72 -0.52
N SER A 59 -12.36 -8.97 -1.35
CA SER A 59 -12.14 -9.27 -2.77
C SER A 59 -11.59 -10.69 -3.01
N PRO A 60 -12.05 -11.38 -4.09
CA PRO A 60 -11.59 -12.73 -4.45
C PRO A 60 -10.08 -12.84 -4.73
N LEU A 61 -9.36 -11.72 -4.90
CA LEU A 61 -7.90 -11.67 -4.95
C LEU A 61 -7.22 -12.20 -3.67
N LYS A 62 -7.96 -12.37 -2.57
CA LYS A 62 -7.58 -13.07 -1.33
C LYS A 62 -6.88 -14.42 -1.55
N TYR A 63 -7.14 -15.12 -2.66
CA TYR A 63 -6.44 -16.37 -3.02
C TYR A 63 -4.90 -16.22 -3.06
N VAL A 64 -4.40 -15.03 -3.41
CA VAL A 64 -2.97 -14.69 -3.47
C VAL A 64 -2.28 -14.96 -2.13
N PHE A 65 -2.94 -14.70 -1.00
CA PHE A 65 -2.34 -14.89 0.33
C PHE A 65 -1.93 -16.34 0.58
N HIS A 66 -2.78 -17.30 0.18
CA HIS A 66 -2.47 -18.71 0.34
C HIS A 66 -1.38 -19.17 -0.63
N ASN A 67 -1.45 -18.76 -1.90
CA ASN A 67 -0.41 -19.16 -2.86
C ASN A 67 0.95 -18.58 -2.46
N THR A 68 1.03 -17.28 -2.14
CA THR A 68 2.26 -16.62 -1.67
C THR A 68 2.85 -17.33 -0.46
N TYR A 69 2.04 -17.73 0.51
CA TYR A 69 2.50 -18.49 1.69
C TYR A 69 3.11 -19.85 1.31
N SER A 70 2.59 -20.50 0.25
CA SER A 70 3.09 -21.78 -0.26
C SER A 70 4.40 -21.68 -1.05
N LYS A 71 4.74 -20.50 -1.60
CA LYS A 71 5.95 -20.27 -2.42
C LYS A 71 7.10 -19.59 -1.68
N THR A 72 6.82 -18.97 -0.53
CA THR A 72 7.78 -18.20 0.26
C THR A 72 8.14 -18.92 1.56
N ASP A 73 9.21 -18.49 2.23
CA ASP A 73 9.56 -18.86 3.61
C ASP A 73 9.61 -17.62 4.54
N ILE A 74 10.41 -17.65 5.61
CA ILE A 74 10.62 -16.50 6.52
C ILE A 74 11.73 -15.54 6.05
N TYR A 75 12.48 -15.90 5.01
CA TYR A 75 13.60 -15.13 4.46
C TYR A 75 13.27 -14.51 3.08
N ALA A 76 12.05 -14.71 2.58
CA ALA A 76 11.60 -14.35 1.23
C ALA A 76 11.78 -12.87 0.80
N GLY A 77 12.03 -11.96 1.75
CA GLY A 77 12.31 -10.55 1.50
C GLY A 77 13.73 -10.25 1.03
N GLY A 78 14.75 -11.03 1.42
CA GLY A 78 16.16 -10.66 1.21
C GLY A 78 17.05 -11.08 2.36
N ASP A 79 18.23 -10.45 2.48
CA ASP A 79 19.25 -10.76 3.50
C ASP A 79 19.25 -9.78 4.69
N CYS A 80 18.56 -8.64 4.59
CA CYS A 80 18.53 -7.60 5.61
C CYS A 80 17.27 -7.70 6.51
N TYR A 81 17.33 -7.07 7.68
CA TYR A 81 16.29 -7.21 8.70
C TYR A 81 15.09 -6.29 8.47
N ASP A 82 15.21 -5.23 7.68
CA ASP A 82 14.09 -4.48 7.10
C ASP A 82 13.39 -5.30 6.01
N ASP A 83 14.13 -5.92 5.07
CA ASP A 83 13.57 -6.81 4.03
C ASP A 83 12.58 -7.82 4.63
N HIS A 84 13.00 -8.48 5.71
CA HIS A 84 12.22 -9.44 6.47
C HIS A 84 10.95 -8.81 7.07
N GLN A 85 11.06 -7.60 7.64
CA GLN A 85 9.97 -6.97 8.38
C GLN A 85 8.85 -6.43 7.49
N TRP A 86 9.12 -6.07 6.23
CA TRP A 86 8.05 -5.79 5.27
C TRP A 86 7.11 -6.99 5.08
N TRP A 87 7.69 -8.19 4.96
CA TRP A 87 6.92 -9.43 4.91
C TRP A 87 6.20 -9.73 6.22
N LEU A 88 6.80 -9.43 7.38
CA LEU A 88 6.14 -9.53 8.69
C LEU A 88 4.85 -8.70 8.69
N LEU A 89 4.92 -7.39 8.35
CA LEU A 89 3.75 -6.50 8.35
C LEU A 89 2.63 -7.01 7.43
N ALA A 90 2.98 -7.55 6.25
CA ALA A 90 2.05 -8.19 5.33
C ALA A 90 1.35 -9.40 5.94
N TRP A 91 2.10 -10.33 6.55
CA TRP A 91 1.52 -11.52 7.18
C TRP A 91 0.58 -11.18 8.34
N MET A 92 0.82 -10.09 9.06
CA MET A 92 -0.11 -9.58 10.07
C MET A 92 -1.41 -9.06 9.47
N GLN A 93 -1.33 -8.27 8.40
CA GLN A 93 -2.52 -7.73 7.78
C GLN A 93 -3.33 -8.81 7.05
N ILE A 94 -2.68 -9.84 6.51
CA ILE A 94 -3.35 -11.07 6.04
C ILE A 94 -4.08 -11.76 7.20
N TYR A 95 -3.43 -11.96 8.36
CA TYR A 95 -4.12 -12.55 9.51
C TYR A 95 -5.35 -11.75 9.95
N ASN A 96 -5.33 -10.41 9.84
CA ASN A 96 -6.48 -9.58 10.16
C ASN A 96 -7.71 -9.81 9.25
N VAL A 97 -7.53 -10.26 8.00
CA VAL A 97 -8.62 -10.46 7.01
C VAL A 97 -8.94 -11.92 6.69
N ASP A 98 -8.02 -12.85 6.96
CA ASP A 98 -8.19 -14.28 6.68
C ASP A 98 -8.36 -15.12 7.96
N ARG A 99 -7.81 -14.64 9.09
CA ARG A 99 -7.86 -15.27 10.43
C ARG A 99 -7.22 -16.66 10.55
N ASP A 100 -6.65 -17.24 9.48
CA ASP A 100 -5.78 -18.42 9.61
C ASP A 100 -4.50 -18.08 10.40
N ILE A 101 -4.36 -18.75 11.55
CA ILE A 101 -3.24 -18.59 12.50
C ILE A 101 -1.85 -18.83 11.89
N LYS A 102 -1.74 -19.53 10.74
CA LYS A 102 -0.46 -19.76 10.06
C LYS A 102 0.24 -18.45 9.68
N TYR A 103 -0.51 -17.42 9.27
CA TYR A 103 0.06 -16.12 8.89
C TYR A 103 0.56 -15.36 10.12
N LEU A 104 -0.17 -15.39 11.23
CA LEU A 104 0.28 -14.79 12.50
C LEU A 104 1.55 -15.46 13.02
N LYS A 105 1.61 -16.80 12.97
CA LYS A 105 2.81 -17.57 13.33
C LYS A 105 3.99 -17.30 12.39
N ARG A 106 3.75 -17.03 11.11
CA ARG A 106 4.76 -16.58 10.14
C ARG A 106 5.34 -15.22 10.50
N ALA A 107 4.49 -14.23 10.80
CA ALA A 107 4.92 -12.91 11.28
C ALA A 107 5.75 -13.03 12.57
N ALA A 108 5.25 -13.79 13.56
CA ALA A 108 5.95 -14.01 14.82
C ALA A 108 7.31 -14.73 14.65
N ALA A 109 7.41 -15.68 13.73
CA ALA A 109 8.67 -16.36 13.41
C ALA A 109 9.72 -15.39 12.82
N ILE A 110 9.30 -14.47 11.94
CA ILE A 110 10.16 -13.41 11.40
C ILE A 110 10.60 -12.46 12.51
N TYR A 111 9.68 -12.02 13.37
CA TYR A 111 10.00 -11.18 14.52
C TYR A 111 11.02 -11.83 15.46
N ASP A 112 10.87 -13.14 15.72
CA ASP A 112 11.79 -13.93 16.53
C ASP A 112 13.18 -14.10 15.88
N VAL A 113 13.34 -13.88 14.57
CA VAL A 113 14.64 -13.78 13.91
C VAL A 113 15.26 -12.40 14.16
N VAL A 114 14.51 -11.32 13.92
CA VAL A 114 14.99 -9.93 14.06
C VAL A 114 15.38 -9.63 15.52
N SER A 115 14.44 -9.81 16.46
CA SER A 115 14.63 -9.50 17.89
C SER A 115 15.80 -10.25 18.54
N LYS A 116 16.14 -11.45 18.06
CA LYS A 116 17.22 -12.29 18.62
C LYS A 116 18.58 -12.12 17.94
N LYS A 117 18.62 -11.73 16.65
CA LYS A 117 19.87 -11.63 15.87
C LYS A 117 20.32 -10.19 15.59
N ALA A 118 19.41 -9.23 15.59
CA ALA A 118 19.64 -7.90 15.05
C ALA A 118 19.66 -6.78 16.11
N TRP A 119 18.95 -6.91 17.24
CA TRP A 119 19.16 -6.00 18.38
C TRP A 119 20.55 -6.21 18.97
N THR A 120 21.37 -5.16 19.02
CA THR A 120 22.70 -5.22 19.65
C THR A 120 23.02 -3.93 20.40
N THR A 121 23.60 -4.05 21.60
CA THR A 121 24.14 -2.92 22.37
C THR A 121 25.65 -2.70 22.13
N ALA A 122 26.29 -3.58 21.35
CA ALA A 122 27.72 -3.48 21.04
C ALA A 122 28.07 -2.25 20.17
N THR A 123 27.13 -1.82 19.32
CA THR A 123 27.20 -0.53 18.63
C THR A 123 25.92 0.27 18.86
N CYS A 124 26.06 1.59 18.94
CA CYS A 124 24.98 2.56 19.17
C CYS A 124 24.18 2.39 20.48
N ASN A 125 24.71 1.66 21.47
CA ASN A 125 24.10 1.35 22.78
C ASN A 125 22.73 0.61 22.75
N GLY A 126 22.23 0.24 21.58
CA GLY A 126 20.92 -0.36 21.36
C GLY A 126 20.50 -0.25 19.89
N GLY A 127 19.26 -0.63 19.59
CA GLY A 127 18.69 -0.61 18.24
C GLY A 127 19.04 -1.85 17.41
N ILE A 128 18.18 -2.10 16.43
CA ILE A 128 18.29 -3.10 15.38
C ILE A 128 19.34 -2.69 14.34
N GLN A 129 20.27 -3.60 14.05
CA GLN A 129 21.22 -3.50 12.95
C GLN A 129 20.54 -3.80 11.60
N TRP A 130 20.92 -3.08 10.54
CA TRP A 130 20.27 -3.17 9.22
C TRP A 130 20.38 -4.57 8.59
N CYS A 131 21.59 -5.09 8.42
CA CYS A 131 21.84 -6.41 7.80
C CYS A 131 22.86 -7.20 8.64
N PRO A 132 22.85 -8.55 8.63
CA PRO A 132 23.75 -9.38 9.43
C PRO A 132 25.24 -9.05 9.26
N THR A 133 25.64 -8.62 8.07
CA THR A 133 27.04 -8.34 7.68
C THR A 133 27.40 -6.85 7.65
N ARG A 134 26.46 -5.94 7.98
CA ARG A 134 26.66 -4.48 7.90
C ARG A 134 26.48 -3.83 9.26
N ASP A 135 27.58 -3.34 9.86
CA ASP A 135 27.51 -2.37 10.96
C ASP A 135 26.96 -1.04 10.42
N TYR A 136 25.64 -0.94 10.46
CA TYR A 136 24.83 0.23 10.19
C TYR A 136 23.48 0.06 10.87
N LYS A 137 22.92 1.16 11.39
CA LYS A 137 21.56 1.19 11.94
C LYS A 137 20.81 2.32 11.24
N ASN A 138 19.93 1.95 10.33
CA ASN A 138 19.03 2.86 9.63
C ASN A 138 17.70 3.01 10.40
N ALA A 139 17.02 4.12 10.16
CA ALA A 139 15.74 4.43 10.78
C ALA A 139 14.70 3.35 10.46
N ILE A 140 14.52 3.00 9.17
CA ILE A 140 13.49 2.08 8.71
C ILE A 140 13.50 0.72 9.43
N THR A 141 14.67 0.08 9.63
CA THR A 141 14.74 -1.24 10.29
C THR A 141 14.23 -1.19 11.73
N ASN A 142 14.40 -0.06 12.40
CA ASN A 142 14.03 0.18 13.80
C ASN A 142 12.57 0.63 13.93
N GLU A 143 12.09 1.49 13.02
CA GLU A 143 10.68 1.88 12.92
C GLU A 143 9.77 0.70 12.56
N LEU A 144 10.24 -0.18 11.66
CA LEU A 144 9.59 -1.45 11.34
C LEU A 144 9.54 -2.37 12.56
N PHE A 145 10.58 -2.36 13.40
CA PHE A 145 10.63 -3.17 14.62
C PHE A 145 9.66 -2.63 15.68
N LEU A 146 9.60 -1.32 15.90
CA LEU A 146 8.60 -0.68 16.76
C LEU A 146 7.17 -0.97 16.27
N SER A 147 6.93 -0.81 14.97
CA SER A 147 5.61 -1.01 14.36
C SER A 147 5.17 -2.48 14.39
N SER A 148 6.05 -3.42 14.09
CA SER A 148 5.77 -4.85 14.17
C SER A 148 5.59 -5.35 15.61
N SER A 149 6.39 -4.85 16.56
CA SER A 149 6.21 -5.08 17.99
C SER A 149 4.78 -4.70 18.42
N MET A 150 4.37 -3.46 18.14
CA MET A 150 3.06 -3.00 18.57
C MET A 150 1.88 -3.67 17.85
N ARG A 151 2.04 -4.07 16.58
CA ARG A 151 1.02 -4.90 15.89
C ARG A 151 0.94 -6.32 16.47
N LEU A 152 2.03 -6.91 16.98
CA LEU A 152 2.06 -8.25 17.59
C LEU A 152 1.59 -8.27 19.05
N HIS A 153 1.65 -7.15 19.78
CA HIS A 153 1.28 -7.08 21.19
C HIS A 153 -0.13 -7.63 21.52
N PRO A 154 -1.22 -7.31 20.80
CA PRO A 154 -2.55 -7.88 21.05
C PRO A 154 -2.63 -9.42 20.92
N TYR A 155 -1.63 -10.04 20.29
CA TYR A 155 -1.61 -11.44 19.95
C TYR A 155 -0.60 -12.27 20.77
N ALA A 156 0.05 -11.69 21.78
CA ALA A 156 1.07 -12.34 22.59
C ALA A 156 0.66 -13.73 23.12
N ALA A 157 -0.55 -13.86 23.66
CA ALA A 157 -1.08 -15.12 24.19
C ALA A 157 -1.35 -16.19 23.11
N LEU A 158 -1.69 -15.80 21.87
CA LEU A 158 -1.88 -16.71 20.74
C LEU A 158 -0.55 -17.19 20.12
N LEU A 159 0.56 -16.65 20.61
CA LEU A 159 1.93 -16.87 20.14
C LEU A 159 2.85 -17.44 21.24
N ASP A 160 2.24 -17.94 22.32
CA ASP A 160 2.93 -18.52 23.48
C ASP A 160 3.96 -17.57 24.14
N LYS A 161 3.69 -16.25 24.09
CA LYS A 161 4.50 -15.19 24.71
C LYS A 161 3.82 -14.62 25.97
N PRO A 162 4.58 -14.12 26.96
CA PRO A 162 4.05 -13.24 28.00
C PRO A 162 3.32 -12.03 27.39
N LEU A 163 2.21 -11.58 27.99
CA LEU A 163 1.37 -10.50 27.44
C LEU A 163 2.14 -9.19 27.18
N THR A 164 3.13 -8.89 28.00
CA THR A 164 3.97 -7.69 27.88
C THR A 164 5.06 -7.82 26.81
N TYR A 165 5.43 -9.03 26.37
CA TYR A 165 6.66 -9.31 25.61
C TYR A 165 6.93 -8.34 24.44
N TYR A 166 5.91 -8.09 23.62
CA TYR A 166 6.04 -7.18 22.47
C TYR A 166 5.95 -5.69 22.87
N LEU A 167 5.22 -5.36 23.93
CA LEU A 167 5.17 -3.99 24.47
C LEU A 167 6.49 -3.60 25.15
N ASP A 168 7.13 -4.53 25.88
CA ASP A 168 8.44 -4.35 26.49
C ASP A 168 9.52 -4.07 25.42
N TRP A 169 9.44 -4.78 24.30
CA TRP A 169 10.29 -4.51 23.12
C TRP A 169 9.97 -3.17 22.46
N ALA A 170 8.69 -2.82 22.27
CA ALA A 170 8.29 -1.55 21.67
C ALA A 170 8.72 -0.33 22.51
N LEU A 171 8.56 -0.39 23.83
CA LEU A 171 9.02 0.64 24.76
C LEU A 171 10.53 0.82 24.70
N LYS A 172 11.27 -0.29 24.69
CA LYS A 172 12.74 -0.33 24.61
C LYS A 172 13.27 0.18 23.25
N GLU A 173 12.58 -0.15 22.16
CA GLU A 173 12.88 0.35 20.81
C GLU A 173 12.62 1.85 20.74
N TRP A 174 11.42 2.32 21.12
CA TRP A 174 11.10 3.74 21.11
C TRP A 174 12.07 4.57 21.97
N GLN A 175 12.38 4.12 23.19
CA GLN A 175 13.34 4.79 24.06
C GLN A 175 14.72 4.94 23.40
N TRP A 176 15.17 3.93 22.64
CA TRP A 176 16.42 4.02 21.90
C TRP A 176 16.30 4.94 20.66
N LEU A 177 15.22 4.82 19.90
CA LEU A 177 14.98 5.58 18.68
C LEU A 177 14.88 7.09 18.95
N GLU A 178 14.15 7.47 20.00
CA GLU A 178 14.03 8.85 20.49
C GLU A 178 15.39 9.42 20.90
N GLN A 179 16.23 8.61 21.57
CA GLN A 179 17.56 9.01 22.06
C GLN A 179 18.68 8.89 21.01
N SER A 180 18.42 8.26 19.86
CA SER A 180 19.38 8.10 18.75
C SER A 180 19.79 9.42 18.10
N GLY A 181 18.96 10.45 18.23
CA GLY A 181 19.10 11.74 17.55
C GLY A 181 18.79 11.71 16.06
N MET A 182 18.23 10.61 15.51
CA MET A 182 17.82 10.55 14.08
C MET A 182 16.64 11.47 13.76
N ILE A 183 15.76 11.73 14.72
CA ILE A 183 14.75 12.80 14.66
C ILE A 183 15.48 14.13 14.80
N ASN A 184 15.52 14.93 13.73
CA ASN A 184 16.23 16.21 13.71
C ASN A 184 15.35 17.40 14.15
N SER A 185 15.93 18.59 14.15
CA SER A 185 15.30 19.84 14.59
C SER A 185 14.08 20.29 13.77
N TYR A 186 13.80 19.64 12.63
CA TYR A 186 12.60 19.85 11.83
C TYR A 186 11.55 18.75 12.07
N TYR A 187 11.70 17.88 13.06
CA TYR A 187 10.90 16.65 13.25
C TYR A 187 10.89 15.72 12.02
N LEU A 188 11.94 15.75 11.19
CA LEU A 188 12.16 14.73 10.17
C LEU A 188 13.22 13.72 10.65
N ILE A 189 13.06 12.47 10.24
CA ILE A 189 13.94 11.35 10.57
C ILE A 189 14.95 11.18 9.44
N ASN A 190 16.24 11.38 9.76
CA ASN A 190 17.35 11.11 8.85
C ASN A 190 17.57 9.59 8.71
N ASP A 191 18.10 9.17 7.56
CA ASP A 191 18.25 7.76 7.16
C ASP A 191 18.85 6.82 8.24
N GLY A 192 19.77 7.26 9.09
CA GLY A 192 20.46 6.36 10.00
C GLY A 192 21.55 6.95 10.88
N LEU A 193 22.33 6.04 11.49
CA LEU A 193 23.45 6.35 12.38
C LEU A 193 24.79 5.98 11.75
N SER A 194 25.72 6.94 11.76
CA SER A 194 27.13 6.69 11.46
C SER A 194 27.82 6.13 12.70
N SER A 195 28.41 4.92 12.60
CA SER A 195 29.30 4.40 13.64
C SER A 195 30.58 5.25 13.74
N PRO A 196 31.17 5.44 14.93
CA PRO A 196 32.27 6.38 15.14
C PRO A 196 33.52 6.02 14.32
N GLN A 197 33.67 4.75 13.96
CA GLN A 197 34.72 4.24 13.08
C GLN A 197 34.61 4.75 11.62
N ARG A 198 33.47 5.33 11.22
CA ARG A 198 33.24 5.98 9.91
C ARG A 198 33.36 7.52 9.96
N LEU A 199 33.28 8.14 11.14
CA LEU A 199 33.31 9.61 11.29
C LEU A 199 34.69 10.22 11.00
N HIS A 200 34.75 11.53 10.74
CA HIS A 200 36.02 12.23 10.56
C HIS A 200 36.77 12.35 11.92
N ILE A 201 38.11 12.33 11.90
CA ILE A 201 38.95 12.25 13.12
C ILE A 201 38.61 13.35 14.15
N LYS A 202 38.29 14.59 13.69
CA LYS A 202 37.88 15.69 14.58
C LYS A 202 36.56 15.44 15.33
N GLN A 203 35.65 14.66 14.76
CA GLN A 203 34.38 14.27 15.40
C GLN A 203 34.60 13.14 16.42
N ARG A 204 35.46 12.16 16.10
CA ARG A 204 35.77 11.02 16.99
C ARG A 204 36.38 11.43 18.34
N LYS A 205 37.07 12.58 18.41
CA LYS A 205 37.84 13.03 19.58
C LYS A 205 37.04 13.06 20.90
N TYR A 206 35.71 13.15 20.85
CA TYR A 206 34.83 13.24 22.01
C TYR A 206 33.79 12.11 22.10
N LEU A 207 33.98 11.03 21.34
CA LEU A 207 33.08 9.86 21.28
C LEU A 207 33.82 8.61 21.79
N ASN A 208 33.11 7.70 22.44
CA ASN A 208 33.61 6.34 22.68
C ASN A 208 33.29 5.44 21.47
N ASP A 209 33.95 4.28 21.36
CA ASP A 209 33.84 3.37 20.21
C ASP A 209 32.43 2.82 19.95
N ASN A 210 31.51 2.91 20.92
CA ASN A 210 30.12 2.47 20.80
C ASN A 210 29.16 3.63 20.45
N THR A 211 29.59 4.89 20.52
CA THR A 211 28.72 6.07 20.34
C THR A 211 28.58 6.44 18.87
N CYS A 212 27.46 6.03 18.29
CA CYS A 212 27.04 6.46 16.96
C CYS A 212 26.41 7.86 16.99
N VAL A 213 26.33 8.52 15.84
CA VAL A 213 25.66 9.83 15.68
C VAL A 213 24.75 9.82 14.45
N ASN A 214 23.70 10.64 14.46
CA ASN A 214 22.86 10.89 13.28
C ASN A 214 23.73 11.21 12.06
N ASN A 215 23.53 10.46 10.97
CA ASN A 215 24.30 10.58 9.75
C ASN A 215 24.00 11.88 8.95
N ASN A 216 22.92 12.57 9.28
CA ASN A 216 22.37 13.75 8.60
C ASN A 216 22.09 13.52 7.09
N GLN A 217 21.86 12.28 6.69
CA GLN A 217 21.49 11.89 5.32
C GLN A 217 19.98 12.09 5.07
N THR A 218 19.55 11.77 3.85
CA THR A 218 18.21 12.00 3.31
C THR A 218 17.08 11.62 4.28
N THR A 219 16.10 12.50 4.39
CA THR A 219 14.83 12.28 5.10
C THR A 219 13.81 11.72 4.11
N TRP A 220 13.93 10.44 3.77
CA TRP A 220 13.02 9.71 2.87
C TRP A 220 11.60 9.67 3.41
N THR A 221 10.55 9.71 2.56
CA THR A 221 9.17 9.80 3.09
C THR A 221 8.75 8.57 3.88
N TYR A 222 9.22 7.37 3.51
CA TYR A 222 8.87 6.11 4.20
C TYR A 222 9.27 6.08 5.69
N ASN A 223 10.43 6.66 6.05
CA ASN A 223 10.86 6.79 7.45
C ASN A 223 9.90 7.68 8.24
N GLN A 224 9.46 8.78 7.62
CA GLN A 224 8.46 9.68 8.22
C GLN A 224 7.07 9.05 8.30
N GLY A 225 6.86 7.92 7.62
CA GLY A 225 5.60 7.18 7.56
C GLY A 225 5.54 6.06 8.59
N VAL A 226 6.45 5.09 8.52
CA VAL A 226 6.37 3.84 9.32
C VAL A 226 6.26 4.15 10.81
N ILE A 227 7.09 5.08 11.28
CA ILE A 227 7.11 5.58 12.66
C ILE A 227 5.75 6.04 13.19
N LEU A 228 4.90 6.67 12.35
CA LEU A 228 3.60 7.19 12.75
C LEU A 228 2.69 6.07 13.29
N SER A 229 2.74 4.90 12.63
CA SER A 229 1.92 3.74 13.03
C SER A 229 2.45 3.09 14.32
N GLY A 230 3.77 3.03 14.50
CA GLY A 230 4.39 2.53 15.73
C GLY A 230 4.07 3.43 16.94
N LEU A 231 4.21 4.75 16.77
CA LEU A 231 3.85 5.74 17.78
C LEU A 231 2.36 5.73 18.12
N ALA A 232 1.47 5.66 17.12
CA ALA A 232 0.03 5.65 17.34
C ALA A 232 -0.45 4.40 18.11
N LEU A 233 0.09 3.22 17.77
CA LEU A 233 -0.21 1.99 18.50
C LEU A 233 0.41 2.01 19.91
N LEU A 234 1.64 2.50 20.08
CA LEU A 234 2.28 2.60 21.40
C LEU A 234 1.57 3.61 22.30
N TYR A 235 1.07 4.72 21.74
CA TYR A 235 0.16 5.64 22.43
C TYR A 235 -1.09 4.91 22.93
N ASN A 236 -1.79 4.19 22.05
CA ASN A 236 -3.01 3.48 22.41
C ASN A 236 -2.80 2.41 23.51
N ALA A 237 -1.59 1.84 23.60
CA ALA A 237 -1.23 0.88 24.65
C ALA A 237 -0.75 1.52 25.98
N THR A 238 -0.30 2.79 25.96
CA THR A 238 0.37 3.44 27.11
C THR A 238 -0.32 4.70 27.64
N ASN A 239 -1.22 5.29 26.85
CA ASN A 239 -1.81 6.62 27.04
C ASN A 239 -0.79 7.78 27.11
N ASN A 240 0.47 7.58 26.70
CA ASN A 240 1.48 8.64 26.66
C ASN A 240 1.25 9.57 25.45
N SER A 241 0.52 10.68 25.67
CA SER A 241 0.16 11.66 24.64
C SER A 241 1.34 12.25 23.85
N THR A 242 2.54 12.28 24.46
CA THR A 242 3.79 12.73 23.82
C THR A 242 4.05 12.00 22.49
N LEU A 243 3.70 10.70 22.43
CA LEU A 243 3.89 9.85 21.24
C LEU A 243 3.04 10.33 20.05
N ILE A 244 1.79 10.77 20.30
CA ILE A 244 0.92 11.35 19.27
C ILE A 244 1.40 12.74 18.88
N SER A 245 1.83 13.58 19.83
CA SER A 245 2.39 14.90 19.50
C SER A 245 3.66 14.80 18.63
N ILE A 246 4.51 13.79 18.86
CA ILE A 246 5.67 13.52 18.01
C ILE A 246 5.22 13.02 16.62
N ALA A 247 4.27 12.08 16.55
CA ALA A 247 3.72 11.61 15.27
C ALA A 247 3.08 12.75 14.45
N GLN A 248 2.30 13.63 15.10
CA GLN A 248 1.72 14.83 14.50
C GLN A 248 2.81 15.76 13.96
N ASN A 249 3.85 16.05 14.74
CA ASN A 249 4.96 16.89 14.28
C ASN A 249 5.71 16.29 13.07
N ILE A 250 5.95 14.97 13.06
CA ILE A 250 6.61 14.29 11.93
C ILE A 250 5.74 14.35 10.65
N ALA A 251 4.44 14.07 10.77
CA ALA A 251 3.50 14.14 9.66
C ALA A 251 3.34 15.59 9.14
N ASP A 252 3.25 16.56 10.05
CA ASP A 252 3.17 18.00 9.74
C ASP A 252 4.40 18.50 8.99
N SER A 253 5.60 18.17 9.48
CA SER A 253 6.86 18.52 8.83
C SER A 253 7.04 17.82 7.49
N THR A 254 6.57 16.58 7.34
CA THR A 254 6.58 15.86 6.06
C THR A 254 5.69 16.57 5.03
N ILE A 255 4.48 16.97 5.41
CA ILE A 255 3.55 17.72 4.58
C ILE A 255 4.05 19.14 4.27
N ALA A 256 4.90 19.72 5.12
CA ALA A 256 5.46 21.06 4.92
C ALA A 256 6.77 21.09 4.11
N LEU A 257 7.58 20.02 4.15
CA LEU A 257 8.97 20.02 3.66
C LEU A 257 9.24 18.98 2.56
N LEU A 258 8.48 17.88 2.49
CA LEU A 258 8.64 16.82 1.50
C LEU A 258 7.51 16.85 0.45
N THR A 259 7.12 18.07 0.05
CA THR A 259 6.10 18.31 -0.98
C THR A 259 6.60 19.27 -2.06
N TYR A 260 6.06 19.12 -3.26
CA TYR A 260 6.07 20.18 -4.27
C TYR A 260 5.33 21.43 -3.78
N SER A 261 5.56 22.59 -4.40
CA SER A 261 4.85 23.85 -4.11
C SER A 261 3.33 23.81 -4.38
N SER A 262 2.86 22.74 -5.02
CA SER A 262 1.45 22.38 -5.21
C SER A 262 0.82 21.66 -4.01
N GLY A 263 1.60 21.26 -2.99
CA GLY A 263 1.15 20.43 -1.86
C GLY A 263 1.12 18.93 -2.13
N ILE A 264 1.71 18.46 -3.24
CA ILE A 264 1.80 17.04 -3.60
C ILE A 264 3.10 16.43 -3.05
N LEU A 265 3.03 15.22 -2.49
CA LEU A 265 4.13 14.49 -1.87
C LEU A 265 5.26 14.18 -2.86
N LYS A 266 6.51 14.37 -2.40
CA LYS A 266 7.73 14.26 -3.20
C LYS A 266 8.81 13.48 -2.46
N GLU A 267 9.46 12.52 -3.13
CA GLU A 267 10.75 12.00 -2.65
C GLU A 267 11.90 13.00 -2.91
N PRO A 268 12.86 13.14 -1.98
CA PRO A 268 14.05 13.96 -2.19
C PRO A 268 14.83 13.62 -3.47
N CYS A 269 14.77 12.37 -3.94
CA CYS A 269 15.42 11.92 -5.17
C CYS A 269 14.75 12.36 -6.48
N GLU A 270 13.45 12.70 -6.50
CA GLU A 270 12.72 12.98 -7.75
C GLU A 270 13.38 14.15 -8.53
N PRO A 271 13.83 13.95 -9.79
CA PRO A 271 13.41 12.90 -10.74
C PRO A 271 14.41 11.76 -11.03
N LYS A 272 15.32 11.45 -10.10
CA LYS A 272 16.38 10.43 -10.25
C LYS A 272 16.42 9.52 -9.02
N CYS A 273 15.28 8.91 -8.73
CA CYS A 273 15.18 7.85 -7.73
C CYS A 273 15.71 6.52 -8.30
N ASP A 274 16.07 5.60 -7.41
CA ASP A 274 16.31 4.20 -7.74
C ASP A 274 15.09 3.32 -7.41
N ASP A 275 15.19 2.05 -7.80
CA ASP A 275 14.12 1.05 -7.71
C ASP A 275 13.52 0.93 -6.30
N ASP A 276 14.30 1.11 -5.22
CA ASP A 276 13.81 1.04 -3.84
C ASP A 276 12.85 2.20 -3.53
N GLN A 277 13.25 3.41 -3.91
CA GLN A 277 12.58 4.67 -3.57
C GLN A 277 11.23 4.85 -4.27
N HIS A 278 10.95 4.08 -5.32
CA HIS A 278 9.68 4.10 -6.06
C HIS A 278 8.46 3.75 -5.19
N LEU A 279 8.64 3.01 -4.09
CA LEU A 279 7.56 2.62 -3.17
C LEU A 279 7.34 3.60 -1.99
N PHE A 280 8.30 4.47 -1.69
CA PHE A 280 8.38 5.15 -0.39
C PHE A 280 7.18 6.06 -0.08
N LYS A 281 6.69 6.80 -1.08
CA LYS A 281 5.48 7.66 -0.96
C LYS A 281 4.20 6.89 -0.66
N GLY A 282 4.08 5.65 -1.14
CA GLY A 282 2.96 4.77 -0.84
C GLY A 282 2.97 4.35 0.63
N ILE A 283 4.13 3.94 1.12
CA ILE A 283 4.35 3.59 2.53
C ILE A 283 4.01 4.78 3.44
N PHE A 284 4.46 6.00 3.09
CA PHE A 284 4.05 7.19 3.84
C PHE A 284 2.53 7.38 3.86
N ALA A 285 1.88 7.29 2.70
CA ALA A 285 0.42 7.42 2.61
C ALA A 285 -0.33 6.35 3.44
N ARG A 286 0.11 5.09 3.37
CA ARG A 286 -0.45 3.96 4.15
C ARG A 286 -0.33 4.19 5.64
N HIS A 287 0.84 4.60 6.12
CA HIS A 287 1.06 4.77 7.56
C HIS A 287 0.51 6.09 8.12
N LEU A 288 0.37 7.14 7.31
CA LEU A 288 -0.46 8.31 7.63
C LEU A 288 -1.94 7.92 7.74
N GLY A 289 -2.42 7.02 6.86
CA GLY A 289 -3.74 6.40 6.96
C GLY A 289 -3.93 5.57 8.24
N TYR A 290 -2.88 4.92 8.75
CA TYR A 290 -2.90 4.22 10.04
C TYR A 290 -2.83 5.15 11.26
N LEU A 291 -2.33 6.38 11.14
CA LEU A 291 -2.33 7.37 12.23
C LEU A 291 -3.74 7.92 12.49
N LEU A 292 -4.52 8.17 11.43
CA LEU A 292 -5.83 8.84 11.50
C LEU A 292 -6.79 8.32 12.59
N PRO A 293 -6.98 7.00 12.83
CA PRO A 293 -7.92 6.50 13.85
C PRO A 293 -7.51 6.77 15.31
N TYR A 294 -6.27 7.20 15.55
CA TYR A 294 -5.74 7.49 16.90
C TYR A 294 -5.68 9.00 17.20
N LEU A 295 -6.04 9.85 16.23
CA LEU A 295 -6.13 11.29 16.41
C LEU A 295 -7.50 11.65 17.00
N THR A 296 -7.50 12.58 17.94
CA THR A 296 -8.73 13.06 18.60
C THR A 296 -9.09 14.50 18.22
N ASP A 297 -8.17 15.26 17.62
CA ASP A 297 -8.43 16.62 17.19
C ASP A 297 -8.85 16.70 15.71
N THR A 298 -9.89 17.50 15.45
CA THR A 298 -10.47 17.65 14.11
C THR A 298 -9.51 18.29 13.10
N PHE A 299 -8.49 19.04 13.55
CA PHE A 299 -7.58 19.77 12.67
C PHE A 299 -6.64 18.82 11.93
N HIS A 300 -5.89 17.96 12.64
CA HIS A 300 -5.00 16.99 12.01
C HIS A 300 -5.78 15.93 11.23
N ILE A 301 -6.94 15.47 11.74
CA ILE A 301 -7.83 14.55 11.01
C ILE A 301 -8.21 15.14 9.64
N GLN A 302 -8.68 16.39 9.59
CA GLN A 302 -9.01 17.05 8.32
C GLN A 302 -7.77 17.28 7.44
N LYS A 303 -6.68 17.79 8.02
CA LYS A 303 -5.43 18.10 7.31
C LYS A 303 -4.87 16.87 6.58
N TYR A 304 -4.72 15.75 7.29
CA TYR A 304 -4.13 14.52 6.72
C TYR A 304 -5.09 13.82 5.75
N THR A 305 -6.40 13.85 6.03
CA THR A 305 -7.42 13.35 5.11
C THR A 305 -7.42 14.12 3.79
N LEU A 306 -7.37 15.46 3.84
CA LEU A 306 -7.29 16.31 2.66
C LEU A 306 -5.98 16.12 1.90
N PHE A 307 -4.86 15.96 2.60
CA PHE A 307 -3.56 15.67 1.99
C PHE A 307 -3.58 14.37 1.17
N LEU A 308 -4.06 13.27 1.76
CA LEU A 308 -4.21 11.99 1.06
C LEU A 308 -5.12 12.13 -0.18
N GLN A 309 -6.27 12.81 -0.03
CA GLN A 309 -7.21 13.05 -1.14
C GLN A 309 -6.59 13.89 -2.28
N GLN A 310 -5.84 14.94 -1.95
CA GLN A 310 -5.20 15.81 -2.94
C GLN A 310 -4.14 15.07 -3.75
N ASN A 311 -3.31 14.25 -3.08
CA ASN A 311 -2.34 13.38 -3.74
C ASN A 311 -3.01 12.37 -4.68
N ALA A 312 -4.12 11.73 -4.24
CA ALA A 312 -4.84 10.77 -5.06
C ALA A 312 -5.43 11.43 -6.31
N VAL A 313 -6.10 12.59 -6.18
CA VAL A 313 -6.62 13.34 -7.32
C VAL A 313 -5.51 13.70 -8.31
N SER A 314 -4.31 14.06 -7.85
CA SER A 314 -3.18 14.40 -8.73
C SER A 314 -2.66 13.19 -9.51
N LEU A 315 -2.50 12.03 -8.86
CA LEU A 315 -2.15 10.77 -9.53
C LEU A 315 -3.19 10.36 -10.59
N LEU A 316 -4.47 10.40 -10.24
CA LEU A 316 -5.58 9.97 -11.11
C LEU A 316 -5.75 10.84 -12.35
N THR A 317 -5.54 12.15 -12.23
CA THR A 317 -5.78 13.10 -13.32
C THR A 317 -4.61 13.27 -14.28
N THR A 318 -3.38 12.94 -13.88
CA THR A 318 -2.18 13.32 -14.66
C THR A 318 -1.11 12.24 -14.86
N ASN A 319 -1.16 11.10 -14.13
CA ASN A 319 -0.01 10.18 -14.03
C ASN A 319 -0.28 8.71 -14.34
N ARG A 320 -1.52 8.31 -14.60
CA ARG A 320 -1.83 6.96 -15.09
C ARG A 320 -1.45 6.82 -16.57
N CYS A 321 -0.78 5.74 -16.95
CA CYS A 321 -0.57 5.38 -18.36
C CYS A 321 -1.90 4.91 -18.97
N GLU A 322 -2.28 5.48 -20.13
CA GLU A 322 -3.54 5.14 -20.81
C GLU A 322 -3.57 3.76 -21.48
N LEU A 323 -2.41 3.09 -21.60
CA LEU A 323 -2.27 1.75 -22.18
C LEU A 323 -2.28 0.69 -21.06
N ASP A 324 -1.17 0.52 -20.35
CA ASP A 324 -0.99 -0.51 -19.32
C ASP A 324 -1.61 -0.16 -17.94
N GLY A 325 -2.10 1.07 -17.74
CA GLY A 325 -2.75 1.49 -16.51
C GLY A 325 -1.83 1.71 -15.30
N LEU A 326 -0.50 1.59 -15.45
CA LEU A 326 0.49 1.83 -14.39
C LEU A 326 0.53 3.31 -13.98
N PHE A 327 0.96 3.58 -12.74
CA PHE A 327 1.11 4.94 -12.20
C PHE A 327 2.57 5.36 -12.13
N ASP A 328 2.81 6.66 -12.38
CA ASP A 328 4.15 7.26 -12.41
C ASP A 328 4.68 7.55 -11.00
N LEU A 329 6.00 7.51 -10.83
CA LEU A 329 6.71 8.10 -9.70
C LEU A 329 6.30 9.58 -9.49
N PHE A 330 6.12 10.33 -10.59
CA PHE A 330 5.88 11.77 -10.58
C PHE A 330 4.44 12.15 -10.25
N TRP A 331 4.05 12.05 -8.99
CA TRP A 331 2.69 12.37 -8.52
C TRP A 331 2.25 13.81 -8.85
N ASN A 332 3.19 14.73 -9.13
CA ASN A 332 2.96 16.14 -9.45
C ASN A 332 3.29 16.48 -10.92
N ASN A 333 2.37 16.22 -11.85
CA ASN A 333 2.59 16.43 -13.28
C ASN A 333 1.63 17.49 -13.87
N ASN A 334 2.09 18.74 -13.93
CA ASN A 334 1.29 19.86 -14.44
C ASN A 334 0.93 19.76 -15.94
N ASN A 335 1.48 18.81 -16.69
CA ASN A 335 1.27 18.67 -18.13
C ASN A 335 0.15 17.67 -18.51
N SER A 336 -0.55 17.09 -17.52
CA SER A 336 -1.68 16.16 -17.72
C SER A 336 -1.39 14.97 -18.65
N SER A 337 -0.13 14.50 -18.66
CA SER A 337 0.35 13.60 -19.71
C SER A 337 0.21 12.13 -19.32
N THR A 338 -0.94 11.55 -19.67
CA THR A 338 -1.26 10.12 -19.60
C THR A 338 -0.42 9.24 -20.54
N SER A 339 0.50 9.85 -21.30
CA SER A 339 1.49 9.15 -22.11
C SER A 339 2.42 8.29 -21.25
N CYS A 340 2.52 7.02 -21.61
CA CYS A 340 3.32 6.01 -20.91
C CYS A 340 4.83 6.29 -21.10
N ASN A 341 5.63 6.03 -20.06
CA ASN A 341 7.06 6.35 -20.00
C ASN A 341 7.81 5.29 -19.14
N LEU A 342 9.11 5.51 -18.93
CA LEU A 342 9.98 4.56 -18.22
C LEU A 342 10.01 4.71 -16.69
N SER A 343 9.35 5.73 -16.11
CA SER A 343 9.21 5.92 -14.65
C SER A 343 7.91 5.31 -14.09
N ARG A 344 7.36 4.32 -14.81
CA ARG A 344 6.19 3.54 -14.44
C ARG A 344 6.58 2.07 -14.34
N ASP A 345 6.43 1.50 -13.17
CA ASP A 345 6.68 0.08 -12.90
C ASP A 345 5.68 -0.48 -11.87
N THR A 346 5.95 -1.68 -11.38
CA THR A 346 5.14 -2.38 -10.39
C THR A 346 5.19 -1.69 -9.03
N ALA A 347 6.34 -1.17 -8.60
CA ALA A 347 6.54 -0.51 -7.31
C ALA A 347 5.89 0.89 -7.28
N THR A 348 6.03 1.71 -8.32
CA THR A 348 5.32 3.01 -8.43
C THR A 348 3.80 2.82 -8.45
N THR A 349 3.34 1.72 -9.07
CA THR A 349 1.92 1.34 -9.11
C THR A 349 1.43 0.81 -7.75
N SER A 350 2.26 0.07 -7.02
CA SER A 350 1.99 -0.31 -5.63
C SER A 350 1.95 0.90 -4.69
N ALA A 351 2.80 1.91 -4.91
CA ALA A 351 2.76 3.16 -4.17
C ALA A 351 1.45 3.95 -4.38
N ALA A 352 0.92 3.93 -5.59
CA ALA A 352 -0.41 4.49 -5.90
C ALA A 352 -1.55 3.67 -5.25
N PHE A 353 -1.42 2.34 -5.23
CA PHE A 353 -2.39 1.44 -4.61
C PHE A 353 -2.57 1.72 -3.10
N ASP A 354 -1.46 1.87 -2.37
CA ASP A 354 -1.46 2.28 -0.95
C ASP A 354 -2.22 3.58 -0.72
N LEU A 355 -2.01 4.59 -1.58
CA LEU A 355 -2.67 5.89 -1.46
C LEU A 355 -4.18 5.78 -1.69
N PHE A 356 -4.61 5.03 -2.71
CA PHE A 356 -6.05 4.84 -2.99
C PHE A 356 -6.77 4.07 -1.87
N ILE A 357 -6.14 3.03 -1.33
CA ILE A 357 -6.59 2.33 -0.12
C ILE A 357 -6.71 3.31 1.05
N SER A 358 -5.71 4.15 1.26
CA SER A 358 -5.64 5.08 2.39
C SER A 358 -6.75 6.13 2.30
N VAL A 359 -7.00 6.69 1.11
CA VAL A 359 -8.13 7.61 0.86
C VAL A 359 -9.47 6.90 1.08
N ALA A 360 -9.64 5.67 0.60
CA ALA A 360 -10.87 4.90 0.83
C ALA A 360 -11.12 4.64 2.34
N LYS A 361 -10.06 4.42 3.13
CA LYS A 361 -10.14 4.26 4.60
C LYS A 361 -10.53 5.56 5.34
N THR A 362 -10.34 6.75 4.77
CA THR A 362 -10.68 8.03 5.45
C THR A 362 -12.17 8.26 5.67
N LYS A 363 -13.07 7.48 5.07
CA LYS A 363 -14.53 7.66 5.18
C LYS A 363 -15.24 6.34 5.46
N GLN A 364 -15.24 5.91 6.72
CA GLN A 364 -15.94 4.70 7.19
C GLN A 364 -17.48 4.86 7.27
N GLN A 365 -18.08 5.61 6.35
CA GLN A 365 -19.54 5.75 6.18
C GLN A 365 -19.92 5.78 4.69
N MET A 366 -20.69 4.77 4.28
CA MET A 366 -21.41 4.67 3.00
C MET A 366 -20.58 4.91 1.73
N LEU A 367 -19.96 3.84 1.23
CA LEU A 367 -19.50 3.79 -0.17
C LEU A 367 -20.58 3.17 -1.05
N SER A 368 -21.28 4.03 -1.79
CA SER A 368 -21.97 3.65 -3.02
C SER A 368 -20.94 3.45 -4.14
N SER A 369 -20.22 2.34 -4.07
CA SER A 369 -19.29 1.90 -5.12
C SER A 369 -20.09 1.44 -6.33
N LYS A 370 -20.29 2.35 -7.31
CA LYS A 370 -21.09 2.06 -8.51
C LYS A 370 -20.64 0.79 -9.25
N TRP A 371 -19.39 0.34 -9.07
CA TRP A 371 -18.89 -0.94 -9.56
C TRP A 371 -18.08 -1.65 -8.47
N ILE A 372 -18.12 -2.99 -8.46
CA ILE A 372 -17.31 -3.89 -7.61
C ILE A 372 -16.79 -5.08 -8.42
N LEU A 373 -15.59 -5.58 -8.10
CA LEU A 373 -14.98 -6.77 -8.73
C LEU A 373 -15.57 -8.07 -8.16
N LEU A 374 -16.38 -8.79 -8.95
CA LEU A 374 -16.91 -10.11 -8.55
C LEU A 374 -15.87 -11.24 -8.69
N GLY A 375 -14.93 -11.14 -9.64
CA GLY A 375 -13.96 -12.21 -9.85
C GLY A 375 -13.15 -12.15 -11.13
N LEU A 376 -12.26 -13.14 -11.26
CA LEU A 376 -11.40 -13.36 -12.42
C LEU A 376 -12.10 -14.33 -13.38
N GLY A 377 -12.68 -13.77 -14.44
CA GLY A 377 -13.52 -14.44 -15.43
C GLY A 377 -14.37 -13.44 -16.23
N ASN A 378 -15.31 -13.94 -17.04
CA ASN A 378 -16.38 -13.13 -17.61
C ASN A 378 -17.52 -13.00 -16.58
N CYS A 379 -18.24 -11.88 -16.50
CA CYS A 379 -19.50 -11.80 -15.73
C CYS A 379 -20.62 -12.60 -16.39
N MET A 380 -21.69 -12.94 -15.65
CA MET A 380 -22.91 -13.64 -16.09
C MET A 380 -24.09 -13.22 -15.11
N ASP A 381 -25.35 -13.71 -15.19
CA ASP A 381 -26.59 -13.31 -14.44
C ASP A 381 -27.54 -14.51 -14.12
N ASP A 382 -28.30 -14.53 -13.02
CA ASP A 382 -28.94 -15.77 -12.50
C ASP A 382 -30.10 -16.40 -13.31
N SER A 383 -30.62 -15.71 -14.33
CA SER A 383 -31.99 -15.97 -14.83
C SER A 383 -32.13 -17.03 -15.93
N ASN A 384 -31.03 -17.66 -16.37
CA ASN A 384 -30.95 -18.55 -17.54
C ASN A 384 -31.60 -17.94 -18.82
N SER A 385 -31.61 -16.60 -18.90
CA SER A 385 -32.24 -15.81 -19.97
C SER A 385 -31.18 -15.02 -20.75
N SER A 386 -31.48 -14.66 -22.00
CA SER A 386 -30.52 -13.98 -22.89
C SER A 386 -30.40 -12.49 -22.57
N MET A 387 -29.22 -12.06 -22.10
CA MET A 387 -28.89 -10.64 -21.99
C MET A 387 -28.24 -10.10 -23.28
N ALA A 388 -28.59 -8.86 -23.61
CA ALA A 388 -27.88 -8.09 -24.62
C ALA A 388 -26.49 -7.73 -24.10
N ASN A 389 -25.45 -7.97 -24.91
CA ASN A 389 -24.13 -7.42 -24.66
C ASN A 389 -23.55 -6.76 -25.91
N PHE A 390 -22.70 -5.75 -25.67
CA PHE A 390 -21.92 -5.14 -26.73
C PHE A 390 -20.45 -5.06 -26.32
N TYR A 391 -19.56 -5.27 -27.28
CA TYR A 391 -18.12 -5.44 -27.02
C TYR A 391 -17.24 -4.66 -27.98
N LYS A 392 -15.98 -4.47 -27.56
CA LYS A 392 -14.94 -3.79 -28.34
C LYS A 392 -13.56 -4.37 -28.06
N ASN A 393 -12.80 -4.60 -29.13
CA ASN A 393 -11.40 -4.99 -29.08
C ASN A 393 -10.47 -3.77 -29.02
N ASP A 394 -9.29 -3.98 -28.45
CA ASP A 394 -8.19 -3.01 -28.32
C ASP A 394 -8.63 -1.66 -27.72
N ILE A 395 -9.50 -1.78 -26.72
CA ILE A 395 -10.04 -0.73 -25.88
C ILE A 395 -9.32 -0.69 -24.54
N ASN A 396 -9.05 0.50 -24.00
CA ASN A 396 -8.52 0.64 -22.65
C ASN A 396 -9.62 0.68 -21.57
N GLU A 397 -9.20 0.43 -20.33
CA GLU A 397 -10.05 0.35 -19.14
C GLU A 397 -10.86 1.63 -18.89
N THR A 398 -10.27 2.79 -19.19
CA THR A 398 -10.90 4.10 -19.00
C THR A 398 -12.11 4.25 -19.92
N ILE A 399 -11.98 3.92 -21.21
CA ILE A 399 -13.07 3.98 -22.17
C ILE A 399 -14.13 2.91 -21.84
N CYS A 400 -13.70 1.67 -21.56
CA CYS A 400 -14.59 0.57 -21.14
C CYS A 400 -15.50 0.98 -19.97
N ARG A 401 -14.89 1.43 -18.87
CA ARG A 401 -15.59 1.92 -17.67
C ARG A 401 -16.41 3.19 -17.94
N THR A 402 -15.98 4.08 -18.84
CA THR A 402 -16.75 5.29 -19.17
C THR A 402 -18.01 4.95 -19.96
N THR A 403 -17.93 4.04 -20.93
CA THR A 403 -19.10 3.57 -21.69
C THR A 403 -20.08 2.81 -20.80
N ALA A 404 -19.59 1.90 -19.94
CA ALA A 404 -20.44 1.22 -18.95
C ALA A 404 -21.09 2.19 -17.95
N ASN A 405 -20.44 3.34 -17.67
CA ASN A 405 -21.01 4.37 -16.80
C ASN A 405 -22.05 5.28 -17.47
N ALA A 406 -21.95 5.47 -18.80
CA ALA A 406 -22.87 6.28 -19.58
C ALA A 406 -24.16 5.53 -19.94
N ASP A 407 -24.08 4.21 -20.06
CA ASP A 407 -25.24 3.34 -20.18
C ASP A 407 -25.97 3.21 -18.82
N ASN A 408 -27.26 3.57 -18.81
CA ASN A 408 -28.13 3.42 -17.65
C ASN A 408 -28.60 1.96 -17.45
N GLY A 409 -28.78 1.21 -18.54
CA GLY A 409 -29.24 -0.18 -18.57
C GLY A 409 -28.15 -1.22 -18.35
N SER A 410 -26.87 -0.82 -18.34
CA SER A 410 -25.75 -1.68 -17.94
C SER A 410 -25.90 -2.10 -16.48
N ILE A 411 -25.67 -3.39 -16.20
CA ILE A 411 -25.60 -3.95 -14.84
C ILE A 411 -24.25 -4.64 -14.54
N ALA A 412 -23.47 -4.99 -15.55
CA ALA A 412 -22.14 -5.57 -15.40
C ALA A 412 -21.24 -5.23 -16.60
N TYR A 413 -19.91 -5.30 -16.42
CA TYR A 413 -18.97 -5.32 -17.54
C TYR A 413 -17.81 -6.31 -17.31
N ASP A 414 -17.44 -7.02 -18.38
CA ASP A 414 -16.23 -7.82 -18.45
C ASP A 414 -15.11 -6.94 -19.03
N TYR A 415 -13.91 -6.98 -18.45
CA TYR A 415 -12.73 -6.35 -19.05
C TYR A 415 -11.51 -7.28 -19.04
N GLU A 416 -11.06 -7.71 -20.22
CA GLU A 416 -9.82 -8.48 -20.41
C GLU A 416 -8.61 -7.55 -20.40
N LEU A 417 -7.68 -7.84 -19.50
CA LEU A 417 -6.56 -7.01 -19.15
C LEU A 417 -5.29 -7.41 -19.91
N LYS A 418 -5.09 -6.97 -21.16
CA LYS A 418 -3.81 -7.26 -21.85
C LYS A 418 -2.70 -6.41 -21.20
N CYS A 419 -1.68 -7.06 -20.65
CA CYS A 419 -0.60 -6.39 -19.91
C CYS A 419 0.34 -5.54 -20.78
N ASN A 420 0.16 -5.56 -22.09
CA ASN A 420 0.79 -4.68 -23.07
C ASN A 420 -0.11 -3.51 -23.52
N GLY A 421 -1.25 -3.31 -22.85
CA GLY A 421 -2.06 -2.09 -22.95
C GLY A 421 -3.21 -2.09 -23.97
N GLY A 422 -3.46 -3.21 -24.64
CA GLY A 422 -4.77 -3.47 -25.24
C GLY A 422 -5.77 -4.03 -24.23
N GLY A 423 -6.99 -4.26 -24.67
CA GLY A 423 -8.03 -4.88 -23.85
C GLY A 423 -9.21 -5.36 -24.68
N PHE A 424 -10.06 -6.18 -24.09
CA PHE A 424 -11.40 -6.50 -24.60
C PHE A 424 -12.40 -6.06 -23.54
N CYS A 425 -13.40 -5.26 -23.92
CA CYS A 425 -14.48 -4.87 -23.02
C CYS A 425 -15.79 -5.47 -23.53
N ARG A 426 -16.61 -6.03 -22.65
CA ARG A 426 -18.00 -6.43 -22.91
C ARG A 426 -18.90 -5.79 -21.87
N ILE A 427 -19.86 -4.98 -22.30
CA ILE A 427 -20.84 -4.34 -21.42
C ILE A 427 -22.16 -5.11 -21.52
N ARG A 428 -22.76 -5.43 -20.37
CA ARG A 428 -23.94 -6.30 -20.25
C ARG A 428 -25.15 -5.49 -19.78
N THR A 429 -26.24 -5.57 -20.52
CA THR A 429 -27.42 -4.72 -20.36
C THR A 429 -28.72 -5.54 -20.26
N LEU A 430 -29.72 -4.99 -19.59
CA LEU A 430 -30.96 -5.72 -19.32
C LEU A 430 -31.82 -5.98 -20.58
N SER A 431 -31.90 -5.06 -21.55
CA SER A 431 -32.56 -5.28 -22.86
C SER A 431 -32.60 -4.04 -23.77
N ASP A 432 -31.53 -3.77 -24.55
CA ASP A 432 -31.70 -3.02 -25.81
C ASP A 432 -30.60 -3.30 -26.85
N ARG A 433 -31.00 -3.49 -28.11
CA ARG A 433 -30.13 -3.57 -29.28
C ARG A 433 -29.82 -2.19 -29.88
N HIS A 434 -30.75 -1.24 -29.72
CA HIS A 434 -30.68 0.11 -30.28
C HIS A 434 -29.79 1.08 -29.48
N GLN A 435 -29.31 0.67 -28.30
CA GLN A 435 -28.39 1.45 -27.46
C GLN A 435 -26.91 1.07 -27.64
N THR A 436 -26.58 0.22 -28.64
CA THR A 436 -25.19 -0.14 -28.98
C THR A 436 -24.39 1.12 -29.37
N PRO A 437 -23.34 1.52 -28.64
CA PRO A 437 -22.60 2.75 -28.92
C PRO A 437 -21.74 2.68 -30.19
N ASP A 438 -21.47 3.83 -30.82
CA ASP A 438 -20.73 3.90 -32.07
C ASP A 438 -19.37 3.18 -32.03
N GLY A 439 -19.17 2.27 -32.99
CA GLY A 439 -17.96 1.46 -33.10
C GLY A 439 -17.82 0.39 -32.01
N TRP A 440 -18.92 -0.13 -31.46
CA TRP A 440 -18.99 -1.38 -30.70
C TRP A 440 -19.82 -2.43 -31.47
N THR A 441 -19.60 -3.71 -31.20
CA THR A 441 -20.34 -4.83 -31.83
C THR A 441 -21.34 -5.42 -30.85
N TYR A 442 -22.58 -5.67 -31.28
CA TYR A 442 -23.60 -6.38 -30.52
C TYR A 442 -23.50 -7.90 -30.73
N GLU A 443 -23.55 -8.69 -29.66
CA GLU A 443 -23.69 -10.16 -29.68
C GLU A 443 -24.62 -10.62 -28.53
N ASP A 444 -25.32 -11.75 -28.71
CA ASP A 444 -26.14 -12.35 -27.65
C ASP A 444 -25.28 -13.21 -26.71
N GLY A 445 -25.46 -13.15 -25.38
CA GLY A 445 -24.57 -13.82 -24.41
C GLY A 445 -25.17 -14.14 -23.04
N ILE A 446 -24.57 -15.13 -22.35
CA ILE A 446 -25.19 -15.89 -21.24
C ILE A 446 -24.65 -15.53 -19.82
N ALA A 447 -25.24 -16.21 -18.84
CA ALA A 447 -25.68 -15.81 -17.50
C ALA A 447 -25.93 -17.08 -16.59
N GLN A 448 -25.58 -17.32 -15.29
CA GLN A 448 -24.57 -16.82 -14.30
C GLN A 448 -23.37 -17.81 -14.25
N ASP A 449 -22.31 -17.52 -13.48
CA ASP A 449 -21.04 -18.24 -13.53
C ASP A 449 -19.79 -17.35 -13.64
N VAL A 450 -19.06 -17.02 -12.56
CA VAL A 450 -17.60 -16.83 -12.65
C VAL A 450 -16.96 -18.20 -12.91
N THR A 451 -17.23 -18.73 -14.10
CA THR A 451 -16.50 -19.88 -14.61
C THR A 451 -15.04 -19.46 -14.76
N ARG A 452 -14.19 -20.01 -13.88
CA ARG A 452 -12.76 -20.11 -14.15
C ARG A 452 -12.62 -20.86 -15.48
N THR A 453 -12.47 -20.10 -16.56
CA THR A 453 -12.02 -20.65 -17.83
C THR A 453 -10.69 -21.35 -17.59
N ASN A 454 -10.55 -22.60 -18.03
CA ASN A 454 -9.30 -23.38 -17.90
C ASN A 454 -8.22 -22.88 -18.88
N LYS A 455 -8.03 -21.56 -18.93
CA LYS A 455 -7.21 -20.76 -19.84
C LYS A 455 -6.63 -19.57 -19.09
N VAL A 456 -5.46 -19.11 -19.55
CA VAL A 456 -4.65 -18.06 -18.93
C VAL A 456 -5.15 -16.65 -19.34
N SER A 457 -6.46 -16.42 -19.23
CA SER A 457 -7.12 -15.18 -19.69
C SER A 457 -7.39 -14.21 -18.54
N LEU A 458 -6.95 -12.98 -18.70
CA LEU A 458 -6.82 -11.96 -17.65
C LEU A 458 -8.09 -11.11 -17.51
N THR A 459 -9.26 -11.75 -17.55
CA THR A 459 -10.57 -11.07 -17.55
C THR A 459 -11.03 -10.77 -16.13
N ASN A 460 -11.44 -9.52 -15.89
CA ASN A 460 -12.07 -9.08 -14.64
C ASN A 460 -13.57 -8.89 -14.88
N CYS A 461 -14.38 -9.45 -13.98
CA CYS A 461 -15.82 -9.18 -13.93
C CYS A 461 -16.13 -8.06 -12.93
N TYR A 462 -16.79 -6.99 -13.38
CA TYR A 462 -17.29 -5.92 -12.52
C TYR A 462 -18.82 -5.84 -12.55
N LEU A 463 -19.45 -5.93 -11.37
CA LEU A 463 -20.90 -5.76 -11.18
C LEU A 463 -21.22 -4.33 -10.76
N LYS A 464 -22.34 -3.77 -11.25
CA LYS A 464 -22.86 -2.47 -10.83
C LYS A 464 -23.55 -2.56 -9.47
N THR A 465 -23.32 -1.59 -8.58
CA THR A 465 -24.10 -1.48 -7.33
C THR A 465 -24.80 -0.13 -7.23
N ASP A 466 -26.12 -0.15 -7.13
CA ASP A 466 -26.95 1.04 -7.01
C ASP A 466 -27.17 1.40 -5.52
N SER A 467 -26.05 1.76 -4.86
CA SER A 467 -25.99 2.32 -3.48
C SER A 467 -26.68 1.52 -2.37
N ILE A 468 -25.93 0.59 -1.77
CA ILE A 468 -26.27 -0.25 -0.59
C ILE A 468 -27.48 0.24 0.24
N GLU A 469 -28.64 -0.35 -0.01
CA GLU A 469 -29.48 -0.86 1.07
C GLU A 469 -29.30 -2.38 1.13
N GLN A 470 -29.08 -2.92 2.33
CA GLN A 470 -29.05 -4.34 2.68
C GLN A 470 -27.97 -5.22 2.03
N TYR A 471 -26.96 -5.57 2.83
CA TYR A 471 -26.69 -6.96 3.23
C TYR A 471 -26.13 -6.98 4.66
#